data_AF-A0A6N4QZK6-F1
#
_entry.id   AF-A0A6N4QZK6-F1
#
_cell.length_a   1.000
_cell.length_b   1.000
_cell.length_c   1.000
_cell.angle_alpha   90.00
_cell.angle_beta   90.00
_cell.angle_gamma   90.00
#
_symmetry.space_group_name_H-M   'P 1'
#
loop_
_entity.id
_entity.type
_entity.pdbx_description
1 polymer ?
#
loop_
_entity_poly.entity_id
_entity_poly.type
_entity_poly.pdbx_seq_one_letter_code
_entity_poly.pdbx_strand_id
1 'polypeptide(L)'
;MIDSIYDASDFGKVSEYDSIRDVIRYLYTVYGKEANAAIAYGMLLSIHLAKRGPYRDDTLKALDLLSKAKVRLDIACAHTRPAIDITAEILFEAQRFADEATIPCTEWPTVEEVIEVVSKTARKFALSVDR
;
A
#
# COMPACT_ATOMS: atom_id res chain seq x y z
N MET A 1 -0.95 12.49 -14.73
CA MET A 1 -1.72 11.27 -15.06
C MET A 1 -1.14 10.20 -14.16
N ILE A 2 -1.93 9.69 -13.20
CA ILE A 2 -1.52 8.53 -12.42
C ILE A 2 -1.48 7.38 -13.44
N ASP A 3 -0.31 6.77 -13.67
CA ASP A 3 -0.28 5.50 -14.38
C ASP A 3 -1.20 4.58 -13.59
N SER A 4 -2.29 4.12 -14.22
CA SER A 4 -3.26 3.29 -13.52
C SER A 4 -2.54 2.13 -12.85
N ILE A 5 -2.96 1.78 -11.63
CA ILE A 5 -2.46 0.59 -10.96
C ILE A 5 -2.90 -0.58 -11.84
N TYR A 6 -1.98 -1.06 -12.67
CA TYR A 6 -2.26 -2.10 -13.64
C TYR A 6 -2.81 -3.31 -12.88
N ASP A 7 -4.06 -3.66 -13.19
CA ASP A 7 -4.78 -4.81 -12.66
C ASP A 7 -5.02 -4.79 -11.14
N ALA A 8 -5.60 -3.71 -10.60
CA ALA A 8 -6.14 -3.69 -9.24
C ALA A 8 -7.59 -4.22 -9.13
N SER A 9 -8.10 -4.85 -10.19
CA SER A 9 -9.49 -5.31 -10.29
C SER A 9 -9.86 -6.38 -9.25
N ASP A 10 -8.85 -7.09 -8.75
CA ASP A 10 -8.93 -8.08 -7.69
C ASP A 10 -9.30 -7.51 -6.32
N PHE A 11 -9.14 -6.19 -6.10
CA PHE A 11 -9.59 -5.51 -4.89
C PHE A 11 -11.08 -5.13 -4.91
N GLY A 12 -11.78 -5.37 -6.02
CA GLY A 12 -13.19 -5.03 -6.18
C GLY A 12 -13.43 -3.53 -6.36
N LYS A 13 -14.58 -3.02 -5.91
CA LYS A 13 -15.05 -1.64 -6.17
C LYS A 13 -14.02 -0.55 -5.78
N VAL A 14 -13.22 -0.80 -4.75
CA VAL A 14 -12.23 0.17 -4.27
C VAL A 14 -11.17 0.52 -5.32
N SER A 15 -10.95 -0.37 -6.30
CA SER A 15 -9.98 -0.16 -7.40
C SER A 15 -10.34 0.99 -8.34
N GLU A 16 -11.59 1.45 -8.29
CA GLU A 16 -12.07 2.60 -9.06
C GLU A 16 -11.66 3.94 -8.42
N TYR A 17 -11.15 3.93 -7.18
CA TYR A 17 -10.76 5.14 -6.46
C TYR A 17 -9.31 5.52 -6.74
N ASP A 18 -9.10 6.80 -7.04
CA ASP A 18 -7.80 7.43 -7.31
C ASP A 18 -7.24 8.18 -6.09
N SER A 19 -8.01 8.25 -5.00
CA SER A 19 -7.64 8.99 -3.79
C SER A 19 -7.83 8.17 -2.52
N ILE A 20 -6.87 8.29 -1.59
CA ILE A 20 -6.96 7.68 -0.26
C ILE A 20 -8.19 8.19 0.52
N ARG A 21 -8.68 9.40 0.20
CA ARG A 21 -9.87 9.99 0.81
C ARG A 21 -11.12 9.19 0.45
N ASP A 22 -11.25 8.78 -0.80
CA ASP A 22 -12.41 8.02 -1.26
C ASP A 22 -12.35 6.57 -0.76
N VAL A 23 -11.16 5.98 -0.68
CA VAL A 23 -10.94 4.69 0.01
C VAL A 23 -11.40 4.77 1.47
N ILE A 24 -10.98 5.79 2.22
CA ILE A 24 -11.41 5.99 3.61
C ILE A 24 -12.92 6.18 3.72
N ARG A 25 -13.53 6.94 2.80
CA ARG A 25 -14.99 7.12 2.79
C ARG A 25 -15.70 5.78 2.58
N TYR A 26 -15.18 4.95 1.68
CA TYR A 26 -15.73 3.62 1.42
C TYR A 26 -15.61 2.70 2.64
N LEU A 27 -14.48 2.75 3.37
CA LEU A 27 -14.26 1.97 4.60
C LEU A 27 -15.30 2.22 5.69
N TYR A 28 -15.96 3.38 5.72
CA TYR A 28 -17.06 3.63 6.68
C TYR A 28 -18.34 2.85 6.36
N THR A 29 -18.43 2.22 5.19
CA THR A 29 -19.64 1.55 4.69
C THR A 29 -19.47 0.04 4.47
N VAL A 30 -18.27 -0.50 4.66
CA VAL A 30 -17.95 -1.91 4.38
C VAL A 30 -17.30 -2.60 5.57
N TYR A 31 -17.38 -3.93 5.60
CA TYR A 31 -16.88 -4.76 6.70
C TYR A 31 -16.29 -6.07 6.15
N GLY A 32 -15.61 -6.82 7.02
CA GLY A 32 -15.09 -8.15 6.69
C GLY A 32 -14.05 -8.11 5.57
N LYS A 33 -14.15 -9.05 4.61
CA LYS A 33 -13.19 -9.19 3.51
C LYS A 33 -13.10 -7.94 2.62
N GLU A 34 -14.23 -7.26 2.38
CA GLU A 34 -14.24 -6.02 1.59
C GLU A 34 -13.47 -4.89 2.28
N ALA A 35 -13.61 -4.75 3.60
CA ALA A 35 -12.84 -3.79 4.37
C ALA A 35 -11.34 -4.11 4.31
N ASN A 36 -10.96 -5.38 4.45
CA ASN A 36 -9.57 -5.82 4.36
C ASN A 36 -8.95 -5.49 2.98
N ALA A 37 -9.68 -5.79 1.90
CA ALA A 37 -9.26 -5.46 0.54
C ALA A 37 -9.12 -3.94 0.34
N ALA A 38 -10.07 -3.15 0.86
CA ALA A 38 -10.00 -1.69 0.77
C ALA A 38 -8.83 -1.09 1.56
N ILE A 39 -8.48 -1.64 2.73
CA ILE A 39 -7.30 -1.23 3.51
C ILE A 39 -6.02 -1.53 2.72
N ALA A 40 -5.89 -2.75 2.20
CA ALA A 40 -4.73 -3.15 1.41
C ALA A 40 -4.57 -2.31 0.14
N TYR A 41 -5.68 -2.06 -0.57
CA TYR A 41 -5.69 -1.16 -1.72
C TYR A 41 -5.30 0.27 -1.34
N GLY A 42 -5.75 0.78 -0.20
CA GLY A 42 -5.36 2.12 0.27
C GLY A 42 -3.85 2.27 0.47
N MET A 43 -3.18 1.22 0.96
CA MET A 43 -1.71 1.19 1.05
C MET A 43 -1.07 1.17 -0.34
N LEU A 44 -1.55 0.31 -1.25
CA LEU A 44 -1.07 0.21 -2.62
C LEU A 44 -1.22 1.54 -3.39
N LEU A 45 -2.41 2.13 -3.35
CA LEU A 45 -2.69 3.42 -3.96
C LEU A 45 -1.73 4.51 -3.46
N SER A 46 -1.43 4.51 -2.16
CA SER A 46 -0.57 5.54 -1.56
C SER A 46 0.87 5.46 -2.05
N ILE A 47 1.43 4.27 -2.25
CA ILE A 47 2.79 4.13 -2.79
C ILE A 47 2.84 4.50 -4.28
N HIS A 48 1.77 4.26 -5.04
CA HIS A 48 1.68 4.67 -6.45
C HIS A 48 1.64 6.19 -6.64
N LEU A 49 1.38 6.96 -5.58
CA LEU A 49 1.51 8.43 -5.59
C LEU A 49 2.94 8.92 -5.36
N ALA A 50 3.89 8.02 -5.06
CA ALA A 50 5.29 8.38 -4.89
C ALA A 50 5.89 8.84 -6.22
N LYS A 51 6.78 9.84 -6.15
CA LYS A 51 7.60 10.20 -7.30
C LYS A 51 8.58 9.06 -7.55
N ARG A 52 8.51 8.49 -8.75
CA ARG A 52 9.46 7.46 -9.21
C ARG A 52 10.87 8.01 -9.29
N GLY A 53 11.84 7.18 -8.92
CA GLY A 53 13.24 7.55 -8.96
C GLY A 53 14.15 6.43 -8.45
N PRO A 54 15.44 6.45 -8.85
CA PRO A 54 16.43 5.47 -8.43
C PRO A 54 17.24 5.89 -7.19
N TYR A 55 16.97 7.06 -6.62
CA TYR A 55 17.79 7.61 -5.55
C TYR A 55 17.21 7.29 -4.18
N ARG A 56 18.10 7.14 -3.20
CA ARG A 56 17.79 7.00 -1.76
C ARG A 56 16.60 7.86 -1.31
N ASP A 57 16.66 9.15 -1.60
CA ASP A 57 15.66 10.10 -1.10
C ASP A 57 14.28 9.90 -1.74
N ASP A 58 14.21 9.31 -2.94
CA ASP A 58 12.94 8.95 -3.58
C ASP A 58 12.35 7.72 -2.87
N THR A 59 13.17 6.69 -2.60
CA THR A 59 12.78 5.48 -1.84
C THR A 59 12.31 5.82 -0.43
N LEU A 60 13.05 6.67 0.29
CA LEU A 60 12.66 7.11 1.64
C LEU A 60 11.35 7.89 1.64
N LYS A 61 11.09 8.74 0.62
CA LYS A 61 9.81 9.42 0.47
C LYS A 61 8.67 8.44 0.17
N ALA A 62 8.93 7.39 -0.59
CA ALA A 62 7.96 6.34 -0.89
C ALA A 62 7.56 5.58 0.40
N LEU A 63 8.54 5.21 1.25
CA LEU A 63 8.28 4.60 2.57
C LEU A 63 7.57 5.54 3.56
N ASP A 64 7.87 6.84 3.52
CA ASP A 64 7.16 7.86 4.31
C ASP A 64 5.68 7.98 3.88
N LEU A 65 5.39 7.89 2.57
CA LEU A 65 4.01 7.86 2.08
C LEU A 65 3.24 6.63 2.60
N LEU A 66 3.84 5.45 2.60
CA LEU A 66 3.24 4.25 3.20
C LEU A 66 3.00 4.41 4.69
N SER A 67 3.96 4.98 5.41
CA SER A 67 3.83 5.24 6.86
C SER A 67 2.66 6.17 7.15
N LYS A 68 2.49 7.22 6.35
CA LYS A 68 1.34 8.14 6.44
C LYS A 68 0.02 7.46 6.07
N ALA A 69 0.03 6.59 5.06
CA ALA A 69 -1.15 5.83 4.65
C ALA A 69 -1.61 4.89 5.77
N LYS A 70 -0.67 4.14 6.38
CA LYS A 70 -0.94 3.29 7.54
C LYS A 70 -1.65 4.06 8.63
N VAL A 71 -1.09 5.18 9.08
CA VAL A 71 -1.71 5.99 10.15
C VAL A 71 -3.12 6.43 9.79
N ARG A 72 -3.35 6.90 8.56
CA ARG A 72 -4.67 7.35 8.12
C ARG A 72 -5.70 6.22 8.08
N LEU A 73 -5.31 5.05 7.58
CA LEU A 73 -6.18 3.88 7.49
C LEU A 73 -6.47 3.28 8.86
N ASP A 74 -5.45 3.16 9.72
CA ASP A 74 -5.61 2.70 11.10
C ASP A 74 -6.59 3.61 11.86
N ILE A 75 -6.47 4.93 11.72
CA ILE A 75 -7.42 5.90 12.31
C ILE A 75 -8.84 5.71 11.73
N ALA A 76 -8.97 5.63 10.40
CA ALA A 76 -10.27 5.46 9.72
C ALA A 76 -10.99 4.19 10.17
N CYS A 77 -10.23 3.12 10.42
CA CYS A 77 -10.74 1.84 10.88
C CYS A 77 -10.74 1.72 12.42
N ALA A 78 -10.65 2.83 13.16
CA ALA A 78 -10.66 2.87 14.63
C ALA A 78 -9.67 1.90 15.28
N HIS A 79 -8.51 1.70 14.66
CA HIS A 79 -7.45 0.79 15.10
C HIS A 79 -7.94 -0.66 15.30
N THR A 80 -8.89 -1.10 14.46
CA THR A 80 -9.31 -2.51 14.46
C THR A 80 -8.12 -3.42 14.16
N ARG A 81 -8.14 -4.63 14.74
CA ARG A 81 -7.04 -5.58 14.61
C ARG A 81 -6.72 -5.92 13.14
N PRO A 82 -7.71 -6.21 12.26
CA PRO A 82 -7.43 -6.46 10.84
C PRO A 82 -6.74 -5.27 10.15
N ALA A 83 -7.15 -4.04 10.45
CA ALA A 83 -6.53 -2.86 9.87
C ALA A 83 -5.05 -2.74 10.26
N ILE A 84 -4.76 -2.87 11.56
CA ILE A 84 -3.39 -2.82 12.06
C ILE A 84 -2.53 -3.91 11.42
N ASP A 85 -3.02 -5.14 11.39
CA ASP A 85 -2.27 -6.29 10.89
C ASP A 85 -1.96 -6.13 9.40
N ILE A 86 -2.95 -5.74 8.58
CA ILE A 86 -2.78 -5.53 7.14
C ILE A 86 -1.82 -4.37 6.85
N THR A 87 -2.04 -3.21 7.47
CA THR A 87 -1.20 -2.03 7.20
C THR A 87 0.22 -2.22 7.73
N ALA A 88 0.39 -2.92 8.87
CA ALA A 88 1.70 -3.24 9.40
C ALA A 88 2.44 -4.25 8.53
N GLU A 89 1.78 -5.31 8.05
CA GLU A 89 2.41 -6.30 7.16
C GLU A 89 2.92 -5.64 5.88
N ILE A 90 2.09 -4.84 5.21
CA ILE A 90 2.48 -4.17 3.96
C ILE A 90 3.64 -3.21 4.17
N LEU A 91 3.60 -2.38 5.23
CA LEU A 91 4.69 -1.45 5.52
C LEU A 91 5.97 -2.19 5.90
N PHE A 92 5.85 -3.24 6.72
CA PHE A 92 6.99 -4.03 7.19
C PHE A 92 7.71 -4.72 6.03
N GLU A 93 6.98 -5.37 5.12
CA GLU A 93 7.60 -6.03 3.95
C GLU A 93 8.30 -5.02 3.04
N ALA A 94 7.72 -3.83 2.85
CA ALA A 94 8.36 -2.77 2.07
C ALA A 94 9.64 -2.24 2.74
N GLN A 95 9.63 -2.02 4.05
CA GLN A 95 10.79 -1.57 4.82
C GLN A 95 11.89 -2.63 4.83
N ARG A 96 11.51 -3.89 5.10
CA ARG A 96 12.42 -5.03 5.09
C ARG A 96 13.10 -5.19 3.74
N PHE A 97 12.35 -5.12 2.65
CA PHE A 97 12.94 -5.14 1.31
C PHE A 97 13.92 -3.97 1.11
N ALA A 98 13.52 -2.76 1.50
CA ALA A 98 14.38 -1.60 1.36
C ALA A 98 15.71 -1.77 2.12
N ASP A 99 15.66 -2.30 3.34
CA ASP A 99 16.84 -2.54 4.16
C ASP A 99 17.72 -3.67 3.59
N GLU A 100 17.11 -4.78 3.12
CA GLU A 100 17.83 -5.93 2.55
C GLU A 100 18.48 -5.59 1.19
N ALA A 101 17.84 -4.73 0.38
CA ALA A 101 18.34 -4.31 -0.93
C ALA A 101 19.28 -3.08 -0.87
N THR A 102 19.43 -2.45 0.29
CA THR A 102 20.33 -1.30 0.44
C THR A 102 21.76 -1.77 0.67
N ILE A 103 22.68 -1.35 -0.21
CA ILE A 103 24.11 -1.40 0.06
C ILE A 103 24.54 0.00 0.53
N PRO A 104 25.01 0.15 1.78
CA PRO A 104 25.32 1.46 2.34
C PRO A 104 26.18 2.32 1.40
N CYS A 105 25.73 3.55 1.17
CA CYS A 105 26.38 4.57 0.34
C CYS A 105 26.46 4.30 -1.18
N THR A 106 26.18 3.09 -1.66
CA THR A 106 26.40 2.74 -3.08
C THR A 106 25.14 2.33 -3.82
N GLU A 107 24.20 1.62 -3.19
CA GLU A 107 23.02 1.07 -3.87
C GLU A 107 21.77 1.21 -3.01
N TRP A 108 20.68 1.62 -3.65
CA TRP A 108 19.36 1.75 -3.04
C TRP A 108 18.33 1.16 -4.00
N PRO A 109 17.29 0.48 -3.48
CA PRO A 109 16.21 0.01 -4.33
C PRO A 109 15.44 1.18 -4.92
N THR A 110 15.00 1.01 -6.15
CA THR A 110 14.14 1.96 -6.86
C THR A 110 12.74 1.98 -6.25
N VAL A 111 12.01 3.07 -6.48
CA VAL A 111 10.61 3.18 -6.07
C VAL A 111 9.74 2.11 -6.75
N GLU A 112 10.03 1.76 -8.01
CA GLU A 112 9.37 0.67 -8.74
C GLU A 112 9.47 -0.68 -8.02
N GLU A 113 10.67 -1.05 -7.56
CA GLU A 113 10.86 -2.32 -6.83
C GLU A 113 10.10 -2.33 -5.50
N VAL A 114 10.03 -1.18 -4.80
CA VAL A 114 9.21 -1.06 -3.58
C VAL A 114 7.72 -1.19 -3.90
N ILE A 115 7.24 -0.59 -4.99
CA ILE A 115 5.85 -0.73 -5.46
C ILE A 115 5.52 -2.19 -5.76
N GLU A 116 6.43 -2.95 -6.37
CA GLU A 116 6.23 -4.38 -6.65
C GLU A 116 6.07 -5.20 -5.36
N VAL A 117 6.89 -4.95 -4.34
CA VAL A 117 6.79 -5.63 -3.04
C VAL A 117 5.47 -5.28 -2.34
N VAL A 118 5.08 -4.01 -2.35
CA VAL A 118 3.80 -3.55 -1.80
C VAL A 118 2.63 -4.19 -2.53
N SER A 119 2.67 -4.22 -3.87
CA SER A 119 1.64 -4.83 -4.71
C SER A 119 1.48 -6.31 -4.40
N LYS A 120 2.59 -7.07 -4.38
CA LYS A 120 2.60 -8.49 -4.03
C LYS A 120 2.03 -8.76 -2.64
N THR A 121 2.38 -7.92 -1.66
CA THR A 121 1.92 -8.08 -0.28
C THR A 121 0.45 -7.69 -0.11
N ALA A 122 0.03 -6.58 -0.71
CA ALA A 122 -1.36 -6.12 -0.67
C ALA A 122 -2.31 -7.13 -1.32
N ARG A 123 -1.89 -7.77 -2.42
CA ARG A 123 -2.70 -8.78 -3.12
C ARG A 123 -3.03 -10.02 -2.29
N LYS A 124 -2.32 -10.30 -1.19
CA LYS A 124 -2.71 -11.36 -0.24
C LYS A 124 -4.10 -11.11 0.39
N PHE A 125 -4.55 -9.86 0.40
CA PHE A 125 -5.82 -9.43 0.99
C PHE A 125 -6.88 -9.06 -0.06
N ALA A 126 -6.59 -9.29 -1.35
CA ALA A 126 -7.55 -9.06 -2.42
C ALA A 126 -8.74 -10.04 -2.34
N LEU A 127 -9.88 -9.67 -2.92
CA LEU A 127 -11.10 -10.48 -2.86
C LEU A 127 -10.97 -11.79 -3.66
N SER A 128 -10.10 -11.82 -4.66
CA SER A 128 -9.90 -12.97 -5.56
C SER A 128 -9.04 -14.10 -4.96
N VAL A 129 -8.50 -13.94 -3.75
CA VAL A 129 -7.58 -14.91 -3.12
C VAL A 129 -8.30 -16.15 -2.55
N ASP A 130 -9.62 -16.25 -2.68
CA ASP A 130 -10.34 -17.48 -2.36
C ASP A 130 -10.14 -18.54 -3.47
N ARG A 131 -9.03 -19.29 -3.39
CA ARG A 131 -8.85 -20.61 -4.01
C ARG A 131 -8.29 -21.62 -3.01
#